data_AF-A0A8E2WAV8-F1
#
_entry.id   AF-A0A8E2WAV8-F1
#
_cell.length_a   1.000
_cell.length_b   1.000
_cell.length_c   1.000
_cell.angle_alpha   90.00
_cell.angle_beta   90.00
_cell.angle_gamma   90.00
#
_symmetry.space_group_name_H-M   'P 1'
#
loop_
_entity.id
_entity.type
_entity.pdbx_description
1 polymer ?
#
loop_
_entity_poly.entity_id
_entity_poly.type
_entity_poly.pdbx_seq_one_letter_code
_entity_poly.pdbx_strand_id
1 'polypeptide(L)'
;MTQPSPSKAVKSGTDANGWLGIESAPKDGNEVLGFWSYLYVDDKTPTTGMDIIRWERTAIPGLDAEGWVDSEGLCSPGVFTHWQPLPGPPVAPPSIDGED
;
A
#
# COMPACT_ATOMS: atom_id res chain seq x y z
N MET A 1 -37.63 13.92 -6.39
CA MET A 1 -36.44 14.29 -5.60
C MET A 1 -36.03 13.06 -4.82
N THR A 2 -35.04 12.32 -5.30
CA THR A 2 -34.63 11.03 -4.72
C THR A 2 -33.57 11.30 -3.65
N GLN A 3 -33.83 10.89 -2.40
CA GLN A 3 -32.85 10.97 -1.32
C GLN A 3 -31.58 10.17 -1.69
N PRO A 4 -30.37 10.64 -1.34
CA PRO A 4 -29.19 9.81 -1.44
C PRO A 4 -29.29 8.66 -0.44
N SER A 5 -29.16 7.44 -0.94
CA SER A 5 -28.98 6.22 -0.16
C SER A 5 -27.82 6.40 0.84
N PRO A 6 -27.91 5.86 2.06
CA PRO A 6 -26.81 5.92 3.00
C PRO A 6 -25.62 5.20 2.39
N SER A 7 -24.55 5.95 2.11
CA SER A 7 -23.23 5.41 1.80
C SER A 7 -22.91 4.37 2.86
N LYS A 8 -22.82 3.11 2.43
CA LYS A 8 -22.33 2.02 3.25
C LYS A 8 -20.93 2.43 3.69
N ALA A 9 -20.80 2.89 4.93
CA ALA A 9 -19.52 3.04 5.57
C ALA A 9 -18.91 1.63 5.59
N VAL A 10 -17.98 1.38 4.67
CA VAL A 10 -17.11 0.21 4.77
C VAL A 10 -16.37 0.41 6.08
N LYS A 11 -16.55 -0.53 7.02
CA LYS A 11 -15.82 -0.55 8.27
C LYS A 11 -14.33 -0.49 7.93
N SER A 12 -13.74 0.69 8.07
CA SER A 12 -12.30 0.90 8.07
C SER A 12 -11.78 0.30 9.38
N GLY A 13 -11.68 -1.02 9.40
CA GLY A 13 -11.12 -1.76 10.51
C GLY A 13 -9.65 -1.95 10.22
N THR A 14 -8.82 -1.09 10.81
CA THR A 14 -7.40 -1.38 10.89
C THR A 14 -7.18 -2.71 11.62
N ASP A 15 -6.15 -3.46 11.26
CA ASP A 15 -5.75 -4.66 12.00
C ASP A 15 -5.21 -4.30 13.40
N ALA A 16 -4.77 -5.32 14.15
CA ALA A 16 -4.20 -5.13 15.50
C ALA A 16 -2.96 -4.23 15.52
N ASN A 17 -2.32 -4.00 14.38
CA ASN A 17 -1.12 -3.18 14.21
C ASN A 17 -1.41 -1.80 13.59
N GLY A 18 -2.69 -1.45 13.37
CA GLY A 18 -3.08 -0.17 12.78
C GLY A 18 -2.98 -0.12 11.25
N TRP A 19 -2.83 -1.27 10.58
CA TRP A 19 -2.76 -1.36 9.12
C TRP A 19 -4.14 -1.50 8.49
N LEU A 20 -4.32 -0.93 7.30
CA LEU A 20 -5.56 -1.05 6.54
C LEU A 20 -5.47 -2.24 5.58
N GLY A 21 -6.58 -2.96 5.35
CA GLY A 21 -6.62 -4.05 4.37
C GLY A 21 -6.28 -3.57 2.97
N ILE A 22 -5.48 -4.33 2.21
CA ILE A 22 -4.96 -3.91 0.88
C ILE A 22 -6.08 -3.57 -0.11
N GLU A 23 -7.26 -4.15 0.04
CA GLU A 23 -8.44 -3.89 -0.80
C GLU A 23 -8.97 -2.46 -0.64
N SER A 24 -8.59 -1.77 0.44
CA SER A 24 -8.94 -0.38 0.71
C SER A 24 -7.89 0.64 0.25
N ALA A 25 -6.74 0.17 -0.25
CA ALA A 25 -5.67 1.03 -0.71
C ALA A 25 -6.08 1.86 -1.94
N PRO A 26 -5.59 3.11 -2.07
CA PRO A 26 -5.86 3.93 -3.24
C PRO A 26 -5.26 3.28 -4.50
N LYS A 27 -6.05 3.23 -5.56
CA LYS A 27 -5.67 2.70 -6.88
C LYS A 27 -5.49 3.82 -7.91
N ASP A 28 -4.81 4.88 -7.49
CA ASP A 28 -4.63 6.12 -8.25
C ASP A 28 -3.21 6.31 -8.78
N GLY A 29 -2.34 5.33 -8.56
CA GLY A 29 -0.93 5.37 -8.94
C GLY A 29 -0.01 6.02 -7.92
N ASN A 30 -0.52 6.53 -6.80
CA ASN A 30 0.30 7.05 -5.72
C ASN A 30 1.03 5.93 -4.97
N GLU A 31 2.20 6.25 -4.46
CA GLU A 31 2.99 5.35 -3.65
C GLU A 31 2.43 5.24 -2.22
N VAL A 32 2.37 4.00 -1.73
CA VAL A 32 1.96 3.65 -0.37
C VAL A 32 2.94 2.65 0.22
N LEU A 33 2.97 2.52 1.54
CA LEU A 33 3.68 1.42 2.19
C LEU A 33 2.77 0.18 2.17
N GLY A 34 3.22 -0.90 1.54
CA GLY A 34 2.52 -2.18 1.48
C GLY A 34 3.18 -3.22 2.37
N PHE A 35 2.38 -4.00 3.10
CA PHE A 35 2.84 -5.17 3.84
C PHE A 35 2.53 -6.44 3.05
N TRP A 36 3.55 -7.29 2.86
CA TRP A 36 3.44 -8.56 2.17
C TRP A 36 3.74 -9.73 3.10
N SER A 37 3.12 -10.87 2.79
CA SER A 37 3.30 -12.12 3.52
C SER A 37 3.20 -13.28 2.55
N TYR A 38 4.25 -14.09 2.46
CA TYR A 38 4.30 -15.30 1.66
C TYR A 38 4.74 -16.48 2.49
N LEU A 39 4.06 -17.61 2.28
CA LEU A 39 4.51 -18.90 2.79
C LEU A 39 5.06 -19.69 1.60
N TYR A 40 6.36 -19.98 1.60
CA TYR A 40 6.91 -20.90 0.63
C TYR A 40 6.34 -22.30 0.86
N VAL A 41 6.29 -23.09 -0.21
CA VAL A 41 5.95 -24.51 -0.09
C VAL A 41 6.95 -25.14 0.88
N ASP A 42 6.43 -25.91 1.85
CA ASP A 42 7.15 -26.57 2.94
C ASP A 42 7.63 -25.67 4.11
N ASP A 43 7.40 -24.36 4.06
CA ASP A 43 7.64 -23.49 5.21
C ASP A 43 6.51 -23.61 6.24
N LYS A 44 6.89 -23.52 7.52
CA LYS A 44 5.94 -23.48 8.66
C LYS A 44 5.64 -22.08 9.14
N THR A 45 6.38 -21.08 8.66
CA THR A 45 6.28 -19.69 9.09
C THR A 45 6.31 -18.81 7.86
N PRO A 46 5.35 -17.88 7.70
CA PRO A 46 5.36 -16.98 6.56
C PRO A 46 6.57 -16.05 6.63
N THR A 47 7.19 -15.84 5.49
CA THR A 47 8.10 -14.71 5.27
C THR A 47 7.25 -13.46 5.10
N THR A 48 7.56 -12.42 5.87
CA THR A 48 6.81 -11.16 5.85
C THR A 48 7.75 -9.97 5.65
N GLY A 49 7.27 -8.92 4.99
CA GLY A 49 8.04 -7.69 4.82
C GLY A 49 7.16 -6.50 4.46
N MET A 50 7.82 -5.37 4.22
CA MET A 50 7.18 -4.14 3.75
C MET A 50 7.90 -3.63 2.51
N ASP A 51 7.17 -3.03 1.59
CA ASP A 51 7.73 -2.38 0.40
C ASP A 51 6.92 -1.12 0.03
N ILE A 52 7.53 -0.22 -0.74
CA ILE A 52 6.82 0.90 -1.36
C ILE A 52 6.18 0.39 -2.64
N ILE A 53 4.87 0.54 -2.74
CA ILE A 53 4.08 0.00 -3.84
C ILE A 53 3.17 1.05 -4.44
N ARG A 54 2.80 0.86 -5.70
CA ARG A 54 1.78 1.67 -6.39
C ARG A 54 0.87 0.80 -7.25
N TRP A 55 -0.34 1.28 -7.53
CA TRP A 55 -1.26 0.60 -8.45
C TRP A 55 -1.00 1.09 -9.87
N GLU A 56 -0.55 0.21 -10.76
CA GLU A 56 -0.21 0.58 -12.13
C GLU A 56 -0.69 -0.48 -13.13
N ARG A 57 -0.96 -0.05 -14.36
CA ARG A 57 -1.18 -0.94 -15.50
C ARG A 57 0.16 -1.31 -16.11
N THR A 58 0.46 -2.60 -16.19
CA THR A 58 1.73 -3.06 -16.77
C THR A 58 1.76 -2.76 -18.27
N ALA A 59 2.89 -2.24 -18.74
CA ALA A 59 3.18 -2.09 -20.16
C ALA A 59 3.90 -3.32 -20.76
N ILE A 60 3.93 -4.46 -20.05
CA ILE A 60 4.59 -5.67 -20.52
C ILE A 60 3.75 -6.30 -21.64
N PRO A 61 4.32 -6.50 -22.86
CA PRO A 61 3.60 -7.12 -23.95
C PRO A 61 3.07 -8.51 -23.58
N GLY A 62 1.76 -8.72 -23.74
CA GLY A 62 1.08 -9.98 -23.38
C GLY A 62 0.60 -10.07 -21.92
N LEU A 63 0.87 -9.06 -21.10
CA LEU A 63 0.44 -8.98 -19.71
C LEU A 63 -0.19 -7.61 -19.41
N ASP A 64 -1.15 -7.22 -20.25
CA ASP A 64 -1.91 -5.97 -20.15
C ASP A 64 -2.94 -6.06 -19.01
N ALA A 65 -2.47 -5.85 -17.78
CA ALA A 65 -3.26 -5.95 -16.56
C ALA A 65 -2.92 -4.81 -15.57
N GLU A 66 -3.87 -4.49 -14.70
CA GLU A 66 -3.62 -3.60 -13.56
C GLU A 66 -3.27 -4.43 -12.32
N GLY A 67 -2.31 -3.93 -11.52
CA GLY A 67 -1.94 -4.57 -10.27
C GLY A 67 -1.02 -3.71 -9.42
N TRP A 68 -0.66 -4.26 -8.27
CA TRP A 68 0.37 -3.67 -7.42
C TRP A 68 1.74 -3.92 -8.03
N VAL A 69 2.53 -2.86 -8.11
CA VAL A 69 3.94 -2.89 -8.52
C VAL A 69 4.82 -2.39 -7.39
N ASP A 70 5.99 -3.00 -7.23
CA ASP A 70 7.08 -2.57 -6.37
C ASP A 70 8.30 -2.15 -7.21
N SER A 71 9.48 -2.06 -6.59
CA SER A 71 10.74 -1.72 -7.27
C SER A 71 11.22 -2.77 -8.28
N GLU A 72 10.75 -4.01 -8.17
CA GLU A 72 11.11 -5.15 -9.04
C GLU A 72 10.10 -5.35 -10.18
N GLY A 73 8.89 -4.82 -10.04
CA GLY A 73 7.89 -4.77 -11.11
C GLY A 73 6.50 -5.20 -10.65
N LEU A 74 5.73 -5.83 -11.55
CA LEU A 74 4.40 -6.32 -11.21
C LEU A 74 4.48 -7.48 -10.24
N CYS A 75 3.83 -7.31 -9.09
CA CYS A 75 3.78 -8.34 -8.10
C CYS A 75 2.62 -9.32 -8.38
N SER A 76 2.77 -10.57 -7.94
CA SER A 76 1.71 -11.57 -8.11
C SER A 76 0.43 -11.15 -7.38
N PRO A 77 -0.76 -11.47 -7.94
CA PRO A 77 -2.02 -11.16 -7.29
C PRO A 77 -2.08 -11.69 -5.85
N GLY A 78 -2.43 -10.84 -4.89
CA GLY A 78 -2.58 -11.23 -3.48
C GLY A 78 -1.28 -11.25 -2.65
N VAL A 79 -0.16 -10.79 -3.20
CA VAL A 79 1.11 -10.63 -2.44
C VAL A 79 0.97 -9.74 -1.21
N PHE A 80 0.33 -8.59 -1.40
CA PHE A 80 0.17 -7.57 -0.39
C PHE A 80 -1.15 -7.84 0.32
N THR A 81 -1.13 -7.68 1.62
CA THR A 81 -2.29 -7.94 2.47
C THR A 81 -2.77 -6.68 3.18
N HIS A 82 -1.86 -5.74 3.44
CA HIS A 82 -2.19 -4.49 4.12
C HIS A 82 -1.41 -3.29 3.56
N TRP A 83 -1.86 -2.08 3.86
CA TRP A 83 -1.19 -0.83 3.48
C TRP A 83 -1.29 0.27 4.55
N GLN A 84 -0.41 1.27 4.42
CA GLN A 84 -0.47 2.56 5.11
C GLN A 84 0.01 3.68 4.17
N PRO A 85 -0.43 4.94 4.36
CA PRO A 85 0.14 6.07 3.64
C PRO A 85 1.64 6.21 3.96
N LEU A 86 2.43 6.67 3.01
CA LEU A 86 3.83 7.00 3.28
C LEU A 86 3.92 8.11 4.34
N PRO A 87 4.91 8.05 5.26
CA PRO A 87 5.14 9.13 6.20
C PRO A 87 5.45 10.42 5.43
N GLY A 88 4.98 11.56 5.94
CA GLY A 88 5.34 12.85 5.39
C GLY A 88 6.86 13.07 5.42
N PRO A 89 7.39 13.94 4.54
CA PRO A 89 8.81 14.26 4.55
C PRO A 89 9.24 14.76 5.95
N PRO A 90 10.49 14.51 6.37
CA PRO A 90 11.01 15.06 7.61
C PRO A 90 10.82 16.59 7.60
N VAL A 91 10.22 17.13 8.66
CA VAL A 91 10.20 18.58 8.86
C VAL A 91 11.64 18.98 9.13
N ALA A 92 12.20 19.88 8.30
CA ALA A 92 13.55 20.39 8.52
C ALA A 92 13.64 20.92 9.97
N PRO A 93 14.70 20.57 10.72
CA PRO A 93 14.91 21.19 12.01
C PRO A 93 14.97 22.71 11.83
N PRO A 94 14.47 23.50 12.80
CA PRO A 94 14.56 24.95 12.71
C PRO A 94 16.03 25.34 12.49
N SER A 95 16.30 26.14 11.46
CA SER A 95 17.63 26.72 11.24
C SER A 95 18.06 27.40 12.53
N ILE A 96 19.09 26.85 13.17
CA ILE A 96 19.75 27.49 14.29
C ILE A 96 20.70 28.50 13.64
N ASP A 97 20.16 29.64 13.21
CA ASP A 97 20.98 30.78 12.79
C ASP A 97 21.65 31.34 14.04
N GLY A 98 22.77 30.71 14.43
CA GLY A 98 23.73 31.26 15.37
C GLY A 98 24.69 32.15 14.61
N GLU A 99 24.36 33.44 14.52
CA GLU A 99 25.35 34.50 14.35
C GLU A 99 26.26 34.52 15.59
N ASP A 100 27.58 34.53 15.37
CA ASP A 100 28.58 35.19 16.24
C ASP A 100 29.48 36.05 15.35
#